data_AF-A0A8T3YWN4-F1
#
_entry.id   AF-A0A8T3YWN4-F1
#
_cell.length_a   1.000
_cell.length_b   1.000
_cell.length_c   1.000
_cell.angle_alpha   90.00
_cell.angle_beta   90.00
_cell.angle_gamma   90.00
#
_symmetry.space_group_name_H-M   'P 1'
#
loop_
_entity.id
_entity.type
_entity.pdbx_description
1 polymer ?
#
loop_
_entity_poly.entity_id
_entity_poly.type
_entity_poly.pdbx_seq_one_letter_code
_entity_poly.pdbx_strand_id
1 'polypeptide(L)' 'MIIVIIGSFLSAKDETKNTSDKSSTTKFSVVGIFGFIPFGFGNDKKMLIITLVLAIVIMIVSFFLFYRKIVFI' A
#
# COMPACT_ATOMS: atom_id res chain seq x y z
N MET A 1 14.20 3.11 12.72
CA MET A 1 14.35 1.86 11.94
C MET A 1 13.10 1.45 11.16
N ILE A 2 11.87 1.69 11.66
CA ILE A 2 10.62 1.39 10.91
C ILE A 2 10.56 2.09 9.53
N ILE A 3 11.01 3.35 9.44
CA ILE A 3 10.98 4.15 8.20
C ILE A 3 11.88 3.54 7.10
N VAL A 4 13.00 2.93 7.49
CA VAL A 4 13.95 2.32 6.55
C VAL A 4 13.37 1.02 5.96
N ILE A 5 12.64 0.26 6.77
CA ILE A 5 11.99 -0.99 6.35
C ILE A 5 10.87 -0.69 5.33
N ILE A 6 10.05 0.34 5.58
CA ILE A 6 9.03 0.80 4.62
C ILE A 6 9.67 1.22 3.28
N GLY A 7 10.83 1.88 3.32
CA GLY A 7 11.58 2.25 2.12
C GLY A 7 12.08 1.04 1.34
N SER A 8 12.60 0.01 2.02
CA SER A 8 13.10 -1.22 1.38
C SER A 8 12.01 -2.03 0.67
N PHE A 9 10.79 -2.10 1.24
CA PHE A 9 9.65 -2.76 0.57
C PHE A 9 9.16 -1.97 -0.66
N LEU A 10 9.33 -0.65 -0.67
CA LEU A 10 8.99 0.20 -1.81
C LEU A 10 10.00 0.05 -2.96
N SER A 11 11.29 -0.08 -2.64
CA SER A 11 12.37 -0.29 -3.62
C SER A 11 12.42 -1.70 -4.20
N ALA A 12 11.95 -2.73 -3.48
CA ALA A 12 11.98 -4.12 -3.97
C ALA A 12 10.97 -4.40 -5.11
N LYS A 13 10.06 -3.47 -5.40
CA LYS A 13 9.04 -3.65 -6.45
C LYS A 13 9.53 -3.28 -7.87
N ASP A 14 10.70 -2.67 -7.96
CA ASP A 14 11.28 -2.21 -9.24
C ASP A 14 12.13 -3.26 -9.97
N GLU A 15 12.34 -4.46 -9.39
CA GLU A 15 13.15 -5.53 -10.00
C GLU A 15 12.36 -6.58 -10.79
N THR A 16 11.20 -6.25 -11.35
CA THR A 16 10.57 -7.12 -12.38
C THR A 16 10.90 -6.58 -13.78
N LYS A 17 12.06 -6.95 -14.30
CA LYS A 17 12.47 -6.70 -15.69
C LYS A 17 11.92 -7.76 -16.64
N ASN A 18 11.59 -7.29 -17.85
CA ASN A 18 11.28 -7.96 -19.13
C ASN A 18 9.77 -8.24 -19.36
N THR A 19 9.09 -7.75 -20.41
CA THR A 19 9.52 -7.47 -21.79
C THR A 19 8.48 -6.60 -22.53
N SER A 20 8.94 -5.89 -23.57
CA SER A 20 8.18 -5.37 -24.74
C SER A 20 7.58 -3.96 -24.69
N ASP A 21 8.31 -3.04 -25.32
CA ASP A 21 7.85 -2.05 -26.30
C ASP A 21 6.38 -1.60 -26.26
N LYS A 22 6.12 -0.49 -25.56
CA LYS A 22 5.13 0.55 -25.91
C LYS A 22 5.13 1.59 -24.80
N SER A 23 5.60 2.81 -25.11
CA SER A 23 5.46 4.05 -24.30
C SER A 23 5.06 3.79 -22.84
N SER A 24 6.01 3.32 -22.03
CA SER A 24 5.73 2.83 -20.68
C SER A 24 5.36 4.01 -19.77
N THR A 25 4.09 4.39 -19.77
CA THR A 25 3.55 5.29 -18.75
C THR A 25 3.69 4.57 -17.42
N THR A 26 4.60 5.05 -16.57
CA THR A 26 4.84 4.49 -15.23
C THR A 26 3.53 4.45 -14.46
N LYS A 27 3.13 3.26 -14.01
CA LYS A 27 1.89 3.07 -13.25
C LYS A 27 2.16 3.42 -11.80
N PHE A 28 1.33 4.30 -11.24
CA PHE A 28 1.39 4.67 -9.83
C PHE A 28 0.01 4.62 -9.19
N SER A 29 0.01 4.34 -7.89
CA SER A 29 -1.17 4.38 -7.04
C SER A 29 -0.76 4.79 -5.63
N VAL A 30 -1.54 5.67 -5.02
CA VAL A 30 -1.38 6.17 -3.67
C VAL A 30 -2.68 5.93 -2.92
N VAL A 31 -2.60 5.44 -1.69
CA VAL A 31 -3.76 5.16 -0.84
C VAL A 31 -3.50 5.75 0.54
N GLY A 32 -4.55 6.35 1.13
CA GLY A 32 -4.58 6.85 2.49
C GLY A 32 -5.83 6.38 3.22
N ILE A 33 -5.91 6.71 4.51
CA ILE A 33 -7.07 6.42 5.35
C ILE A 33 -7.48 7.71 6.03
N PHE A 34 -8.74 8.12 5.87
CA PHE A 34 -9.31 9.29 6.52
C PHE A 34 -10.38 8.83 7.52
N GLY A 35 -10.05 8.89 8.81
CA GLY A 35 -10.88 8.29 9.86
C GLY A 35 -11.00 6.77 9.66
N PHE A 36 -12.18 6.30 9.28
CA PHE A 36 -12.47 4.88 8.99
C PHE A 36 -12.57 4.58 7.48
N ILE A 37 -12.43 5.59 6.61
CA ILE A 37 -12.65 5.45 5.17
C ILE A 37 -11.30 5.37 4.44
N PRO A 38 -10.96 4.24 3.79
CA PRO A 38 -9.80 4.18 2.91
C PRO A 38 -10.09 4.96 1.61
N PHE A 39 -9.13 5.78 1.17
CA PHE A 39 -9.22 6.57 -0.07
C PHE A 39 -7.97 6.36 -0.92
N GLY A 40 -8.07 6.46 -2.24
CA GLY A 40 -6.92 6.24 -3.11
C GLY A 40 -7.02 6.95 -4.46
N PHE A 41 -5.87 7.30 -5.01
CA PHE A 41 -5.71 7.94 -6.32
C PHE A 41 -4.56 7.28 -7.09
N GLY A 42 -4.72 7.12 -8.38
CA GLY A 42 -3.71 6.52 -9.25
C GLY A 42 -4.06 6.63 -10.72
N ASN A 43 -3.07 6.43 -11.58
CA ASN A 43 -3.26 6.47 -13.04
C ASN A 43 -3.67 5.12 -13.64
N ASP A 44 -3.63 4.05 -12.84
CA ASP A 44 -4.08 2.71 -13.22
C ASP A 44 -5.15 2.21 -12.25
N LYS A 45 -6.35 1.96 -12.77
CA LYS A 45 -7.51 1.50 -11.98
C LYS A 45 -7.27 0.15 -11.32
N LYS A 46 -6.58 -0.79 -11.98
CA LYS A 46 -6.28 -2.12 -11.41
C LYS A 46 -5.31 -1.97 -10.26
N MET A 47 -4.27 -1.15 -10.43
CA MET A 47 -3.29 -0.88 -9.39
C MET A 47 -3.94 -0.19 -8.18
N LEU A 48 -4.84 0.77 -8.42
CA LEU A 48 -5.62 1.45 -7.39
C LEU A 48 -6.44 0.47 -6.56
N ILE A 49 -7.24 -0.38 -7.20
CA ILE A 49 -8.06 -1.39 -6.53
C ILE A 49 -7.21 -2.31 -5.66
N ILE A 50 -6.09 -2.82 -6.19
CA ILE A 50 -5.18 -3.70 -5.45
C ILE A 50 -4.63 -2.98 -4.21
N THR A 51 -4.15 -1.75 -4.37
CA THR A 51 -3.62 -0.97 -3.23
C THR A 51 -4.69 -0.60 -2.20
N LEU A 52 -5.93 -0.37 -2.63
CA LEU A 52 -7.05 -0.03 -1.76
C LEU A 52 -7.45 -1.23 -0.89
N VAL A 53 -7.52 -2.42 -1.49
CA VAL A 53 -7.77 -3.67 -0.75
C VAL A 53 -6.64 -3.92 0.25
N LEU A 54 -5.38 -3.71 -0.15
CA LEU A 54 -4.23 -3.86 0.75
C LEU A 54 -4.32 -2.90 1.95
N ALA A 55 -4.72 -1.65 1.76
CA ALA A 55 -4.90 -0.70 2.85
C ALA A 55 -5.99 -1.11 3.83
N ILE A 56 -7.10 -1.70 3.36
CA ILE A 56 -8.16 -2.24 4.23
C ILE A 56 -7.61 -3.39 5.09
N VAL A 57 -6.86 -4.30 4.49
CA VAL A 57 -6.22 -5.41 5.22
C VAL A 57 -5.29 -4.88 6.30
N ILE A 58 -4.42 -3.91 5.95
CA ILE A 58 -3.51 -3.26 6.91
C ILE A 58 -4.28 -2.56 8.02
N MET A 59 -5.40 -1.90 7.72
CA MET A 59 -6.27 -1.26 8.71
C MET A 59 -6.80 -2.27 9.73
N ILE A 60 -7.29 -3.42 9.27
CA ILE A 60 -7.83 -4.48 10.14
C ILE A 60 -6.72 -5.10 11.00
N VAL A 61 -5.58 -5.42 10.39
CA VAL A 61 -4.42 -5.98 11.12
C VAL A 61 -3.91 -5.00 12.17
N SER A 62 -3.80 -3.72 11.80
CA SER A 62 -3.36 -2.66 12.72
C SER A 62 -4.36 -2.48 13.86
N PHE A 63 -5.67 -2.48 13.56
CA PHE A 63 -6.70 -2.43 14.58
C PHE A 63 -6.52 -3.56 15.59
N PHE A 64 -6.41 -4.81 15.14
CA PHE A 64 -6.24 -5.95 16.04
C PHE A 64 -4.94 -5.87 16.86
N LEU A 65 -3.84 -5.45 16.24
CA LEU A 65 -2.52 -5.39 16.89
C LEU A 65 -2.46 -4.28 17.95
N PHE A 66 -3.00 -3.10 17.66
CA PHE A 66 -2.94 -1.94 18.57
C PHE A 66 -4.08 -1.93 19.59
N TYR A 67 -5.33 -2.26 19.23
CA TYR A 67 -6.42 -2.33 20.22
C TYR A 67 -6.22 -3.45 21.23
N ARG A 68 -5.68 -4.60 20.82
CA ARG A 68 -5.37 -5.69 21.76
C ARG A 68 -4.32 -5.27 22.79
N LYS A 69 -3.38 -4.39 22.42
CA LYS A 69 -2.32 -3.94 23.32
C LYS A 69 -2.74 -2.81 24.26
N ILE A 70 -3.74 -2.01 23.87
CA ILE A 70 -4.30 -0.91 24.67
C ILE A 70 -5.29 -1.40 25.75
N VAL A 71 -6.03 -2.47 25.50
CA VAL A 71 -7.02 -3.01 26.46
C VAL A 71 -6.38 -3.77 27.64
N PHE A 72 -5.11 -4.17 27.51
CA PHE A 72 -4.37 -4.95 28.53
C PHE A 72 -3.30 -4.13 29.29
N ILE A 73 -3.30 -2.80 29.13
CA ILE A 73 -2.50 -1.85 29.92
C ILE A 73 -3.38 -1.26 31.03
#